data_AF-A0A0F9GS46-F1
#
_entry.id   AF-A0A0F9GS46-F1
#
_cell.length_a   1.000
_cell.length_b   1.000
_cell.length_c   1.000
_cell.angle_alpha   90.00
_cell.angle_beta   90.00
_cell.angle_gamma   90.00
#
_symmetry.space_group_name_H-M   'P 1'
#
loop_
_entity.id
_entity.type
_entity.pdbx_description
1 polymer ?
#
loop_
_entity_poly.entity_id
_entity_poly.type
_entity_poly.pdbx_seq_one_letter_code
_entity_poly.pdbx_strand_id
1 'polypeptide(L)'
;MNILIISHFFPPHTGGVETAAYNTAKQLVKLGHNIVILTSKNEKKSPKYQIMDGFLIYRLKSIYLPEIKGFPQTSNFGIMPKAIFKLTK
;
A
#
# COMPACT_ATOMS: atom_id res chain seq x y z
N MET A 1 18.92 9.16 11.65
CA MET A 1 19.16 8.62 10.28
C MET A 1 17.96 8.95 9.40
N ASN A 2 18.13 8.95 8.08
CA ASN A 2 17.01 9.10 7.13
C ASN A 2 16.58 7.71 6.67
N ILE A 3 15.30 7.36 6.85
CA ILE A 3 14.77 6.04 6.55
C ILE A 3 13.54 6.17 5.66
N LEU A 4 13.51 5.42 4.57
CA LEU A 4 12.37 5.28 3.67
C LEU A 4 11.69 3.93 3.92
N ILE A 5 10.42 3.96 4.29
CA ILE A 5 9.57 2.76 4.38
C ILE A 5 8.68 2.71 3.14
N ILE A 6 8.79 1.62 2.37
CA ILE A 6 7.98 1.37 1.19
C ILE A 6 6.94 0.32 1.55
N SER A 7 5.65 0.68 1.44
CA SER A 7 4.56 -0.26 1.66
C SER A 7 3.45 -0.03 0.64
N HIS A 8 2.98 -1.10 -0.02
CA HIS A 8 1.92 -0.99 -1.03
C HIS A 8 0.64 -0.40 -0.42
N PHE A 9 0.33 -0.76 0.82
CA PHE A 9 -0.80 -0.23 1.58
C PHE A 9 -0.32 0.45 2.85
N PHE A 10 -1.04 1.49 3.27
CA PHE A 10 -0.74 2.25 4.48
C PHE A 10 -2.06 2.87 4.96
N PRO A 11 -2.18 3.27 6.25
CA PRO A 11 -3.36 3.98 6.72
C PRO A 11 -3.77 5.12 5.77
N PRO A 12 -5.07 5.24 5.46
CA PRO A 12 -6.23 4.64 6.12
C PRO A 12 -6.55 3.15 5.80
N HIS A 13 -5.84 2.49 4.88
CA HIS A 13 -6.05 1.06 4.65
C HIS A 13 -5.70 0.24 5.90
N THR A 14 -6.58 -0.69 6.29
CA THR A 14 -6.43 -1.47 7.52
C THR A 14 -6.05 -2.91 7.22
N GLY A 15 -4.94 -3.34 7.82
CA GLY A 15 -4.44 -4.70 7.77
C GLY A 15 -3.21 -4.86 8.66
N GLY A 16 -2.76 -6.09 8.87
CA GLY A 16 -1.66 -6.37 9.80
C GLY A 16 -0.32 -5.75 9.37
N VAL A 17 -0.05 -5.74 8.06
CA VAL A 17 1.19 -5.20 7.48
C VAL A 17 1.22 -3.67 7.62
N GLU A 18 0.08 -3.02 7.39
CA GLU A 18 -0.12 -1.59 7.48
C GLU A 18 0.02 -1.10 8.92
N THR A 19 -0.58 -1.83 9.87
CA THR A 19 -0.43 -1.54 11.30
C THR A 19 1.02 -1.72 11.76
N ALA A 20 1.70 -2.78 11.33
CA ALA A 20 3.11 -2.99 11.63
C ALA A 20 3.98 -1.86 11.08
N ALA A 21 3.83 -1.52 9.79
CA ALA A 21 4.58 -0.44 9.16
C ALA A 21 4.35 0.92 9.85
N TYR A 22 3.11 1.24 10.20
CA TYR A 22 2.77 2.47 10.92
C TYR A 22 3.42 2.52 12.32
N ASN A 23 3.31 1.43 13.09
CA ASN A 23 3.89 1.36 14.43
C ASN A 23 5.43 1.44 14.38
N THR A 24 6.06 0.74 13.43
CA THR A 24 7.50 0.82 13.21
C THR A 24 7.94 2.25 12.90
N ALA A 25 7.26 2.92 11.95
CA ALA A 25 7.55 4.32 11.62
C ALA A 25 7.46 5.23 12.86
N LYS A 26 6.37 5.08 13.64
CA LYS A 26 6.13 5.87 14.85
C LYS A 26 7.21 5.66 15.92
N GLN A 27 7.67 4.43 16.13
CA GLN A 27 8.75 4.15 17.09
C GLN A 27 10.10 4.68 16.59
N LEU A 28 10.40 4.57 15.30
CA LEU A 28 11.64 5.11 14.74
C LEU A 28 11.70 6.64 14.82
N VAL A 29 10.58 7.33 14.63
CA VAL A 29 10.48 8.78 14.88
C VAL A 29 10.81 9.10 16.34
N LYS A 30 10.26 8.34 17.30
CA LYS A 30 10.57 8.53 18.75
C LYS A 30 12.04 8.32 19.09
N LEU A 31 12.75 7.50 18.32
CA LEU A 31 14.21 7.30 18.43
C LEU A 31 15.03 8.42 17.74
N GLY A 32 14.39 9.46 17.22
CA GLY A 32 15.05 10.60 16.59
C GLY A 32 15.44 10.36 15.13
N HIS A 33 14.78 9.44 14.44
CA HIS A 33 15.00 9.22 13.02
C HIS A 33 14.03 10.01 12.14
N ASN A 34 14.50 10.44 10.97
CA ASN A 34 13.69 11.10 9.96
C ASN A 34 13.07 10.03 9.07
N ILE A 35 11.75 9.91 9.11
CA ILE A 35 11.02 8.85 8.40
C ILE A 35 10.20 9.43 7.26
N VAL A 36 10.31 8.78 6.11
CA VAL A 36 9.44 8.99 4.95
C VAL A 36 8.77 7.68 4.59
N ILE A 37 7.47 7.72 4.32
CA ILE A 37 6.65 6.61 3.88
C ILE A 37 6.34 6.82 2.40
N LEU A 38 6.62 5.82 1.58
CA LEU A 38 6.17 5.75 0.19
C LEU A 38 5.12 4.65 0.07
N THR A 39 3.92 5.02 -0.40
CA THR A 39 2.80 4.09 -0.51
C THR A 39 1.94 4.35 -1.74
N SER A 40 1.05 3.41 -2.06
CA SER A 40 0.11 3.55 -3.15
C SER A 40 -1.09 4.41 -2.73
N LYS A 41 -1.58 5.22 -3.67
CA LYS A 41 -2.81 5.99 -3.53
C LYS A 41 -4.01 5.09 -3.89
N ASN A 42 -4.41 4.25 -2.94
CA ASN A 42 -5.53 3.32 -3.12
C ASN A 42 -6.88 3.96 -2.79
N GLU A 43 -6.91 4.90 -1.85
CA GLU A 43 -8.11 5.65 -1.51
C GLU A 43 -8.19 7.00 -2.22
N LYS A 44 -9.34 7.28 -2.87
CA LYS A 44 -9.55 8.51 -3.65
C LYS A 44 -9.40 9.78 -2.78
N LYS A 45 -9.86 9.72 -1.54
CA LYS A 45 -9.90 10.86 -0.61
C LYS A 45 -8.56 11.12 0.09
N SER A 46 -7.63 10.17 0.09
CA SER A 46 -6.35 10.36 0.76
C SER A 46 -5.48 11.39 0.02
N PRO A 47 -4.84 12.32 0.74
CA PRO A 47 -3.95 13.30 0.13
C PRO A 47 -2.69 12.62 -0.42
N LYS A 48 -2.16 13.17 -1.53
CA LYS A 48 -0.90 12.70 -2.15
C LYS A 48 0.32 12.88 -1.25
N TYR A 49 0.28 13.91 -0.40
CA TYR A 49 1.33 14.29 0.53
C TYR A 49 0.67 14.53 1.88
N GLN A 50 1.23 13.99 2.95
CA GLN A 50 0.72 14.16 4.30
C GLN A 50 1.84 14.02 5.33
N ILE A 51 1.89 14.92 6.29
CA ILE A 51 2.70 14.74 7.51
C ILE A 51 1.77 14.24 8.61
N MET A 52 2.15 13.17 9.29
CA MET A 52 1.38 12.58 10.39
C MET A 52 2.34 11.90 11.37
N ASP A 53 2.08 12.02 12.67
CA ASP A 53 2.85 11.35 13.74
C ASP A 53 4.39 11.53 13.63
N GLY A 54 4.83 12.68 13.12
CA GLY A 54 6.24 13.04 12.98
C GLY A 54 6.96 12.40 11.78
N PHE A 55 6.23 11.77 10.85
CA PHE A 55 6.79 11.27 9.59
C PHE A 55 6.00 11.74 8.37
N LEU A 56 6.68 11.72 7.23
CA LEU A 56 6.13 12.21 5.97
C LEU A 56 5.60 11.05 5.11
N ILE A 57 4.46 11.23 4.46
CA ILE A 57 3.82 10.20 3.63
C ILE A 57 3.62 10.72 2.21
N TYR A 58 4.18 9.99 1.25
CA TYR A 58 3.97 10.17 -0.19
C TYR A 58 3.10 9.03 -0.73
N ARG A 59 1.96 9.40 -1.32
CA ARG A 59 1.03 8.47 -1.98
C ARG A 59 1.09 8.64 -3.49
N LEU A 60 1.64 7.65 -4.18
CA LEU A 60 1.75 7.62 -5.63
C LEU A 60 0.61 6.82 -6.26
N LYS A 61 0.16 7.21 -7.44
CA LYS A 61 -0.81 6.39 -8.19
C LYS A 61 -0.13 5.08 -8.55
N SER A 62 -0.71 3.96 -8.11
CA SER A 62 -0.24 2.61 -8.42
C SER A 62 -1.31 1.87 -9.23
N ILE A 63 -0.90 0.83 -9.96
CA ILE A 63 -1.79 -0.09 -10.63
C ILE A 63 -1.89 -1.33 -9.74
N TYR A 64 -3.08 -1.60 -9.23
CA TYR A 64 -3.33 -2.79 -8.42
C TYR A 64 -4.04 -3.85 -9.27
N LEU A 65 -3.27 -4.85 -9.73
CA LEU A 65 -3.75 -5.92 -10.61
C LEU A 65 -4.99 -6.67 -10.09
N PRO A 66 -5.13 -6.94 -8.78
CA PRO A 66 -6.32 -7.62 -8.26
C PRO A 66 -7.62 -6.80 -8.35
N GLU A 67 -7.53 -5.46 -8.46
CA GLU A 67 -8.68 -4.60 -8.81
C GLU A 67 -9.04 -4.65 -10.30
N ILE A 68 -8.14 -5.19 -11.15
CA ILE A 68 -8.47 -5.52 -12.53
C ILE A 68 -9.42 -6.72 -12.46
N LYS A 69 -10.73 -6.44 -12.58
CA LYS A 69 -11.84 -7.39 -12.53
C LYS A 69 -11.44 -8.78 -13.06
N GLY A 70 -11.20 -9.74 -12.16
CA GLY A 70 -11.07 -11.16 -12.51
C GLY A 70 -9.85 -11.92 -11.98
N PHE A 71 -8.89 -11.27 -11.30
CA PHE A 71 -7.74 -11.96 -10.71
C PHE A 71 -7.80 -11.96 -9.16
N PRO A 72 -8.30 -13.04 -8.53
CA PRO A 72 -8.22 -13.17 -7.09
C PRO A 72 -6.75 -13.29 -6.64
N GLN A 73 -6.42 -12.69 -5.50
CA GLN A 73 -5.09 -12.80 -4.88
C GLN A 73 -4.80 -14.17 -4.26
N THR A 74 -5.81 -15.03 -4.19
CA THR A 74 -5.66 -16.35 -3.61
C THR A 74 -5.01 -17.27 -4.64
N SER A 75 -3.91 -17.89 -4.24
CA SER A 75 -3.33 -19.08 -4.87
C SER A 75 -4.25 -20.32 -4.75
N ASN A 76 -5.54 -20.14 -4.45
CA ASN A 76 -6.52 -21.18 -4.68
C ASN A 76 -6.71 -21.29 -6.20
N PHE A 77 -5.97 -22.22 -6.77
CA PHE A 77 -6.19 -22.88 -8.05
C PHE A 77 -7.63 -23.45 -8.08
N GLY A 78 -8.62 -22.56 -8.18
CA GLY A 78 -10.03 -22.88 -8.05
C GLY A 78 -10.96 -21.97 -8.84
N ILE A 79 -10.43 -20.97 -9.58
CA ILE A 79 -11.22 -20.19 -10.53
C ILE A 79 -10.56 -20.25 -11.91
N MET A 80 -11.03 -21.27 -12.64
CA MET A 80 -11.11 -21.52 -14.07
C MET A 80 -10.77 -20.34 -15.04
N PRO A 81 -10.12 -20.62 -16.18
CA PRO A 81 -9.55 -19.65 -17.12
C PRO A 81 -10.61 -18.91 -17.95
N LYS A 82 -11.46 -18.09 -17.32
CA LYS A 82 -12.29 -17.12 -18.04
C LYS A 82 -11.53 -15.84 -18.39
N ALA A 83 -10.42 -15.56 -17.70
CA ALA A 83 -9.54 -14.42 -18.03
C ALA A 83 -8.76 -14.64 -19.34
N ILE A 84 -8.39 -15.89 -19.66
CA ILE A 84 -7.65 -16.23 -20.89
C ILE A 84 -8.53 -16.05 -22.14
N PHE A 85 -9.84 -16.38 -22.06
CA PHE A 85 -10.75 -16.25 -23.21
C PHE A 85 -11.26 -14.83 -23.48
N LYS A 86 -11.08 -13.88 -22.56
CA LYS A 86 -11.51 -12.48 -22.76
C LYS A 86 -10.42 -11.56 -23.35
N LEU A 87 -9.22 -12.09 -23.58
CA LEU A 87 -8.10 -11.34 -24.19
C LEU A 87 -8.01 -11.48 -25.72
N THR A 88 -8.91 -12.25 -26.34
CA THR A 88 -9.07 -12.30 -27.79
C THR A 88 -10.40 -11.69 -28.21
N LYS A 89 -10.42 -10.37 -28.36
CA LYS A 89 -11.09 -9.66 -29.45
C LYS A 89 -10.63 -8.20 -29.50
#